data_AF-A0A497ZX13-F1
#
_entry.id   AF-A0A497ZX13-F1
#
_cell.length_a   1.000
_cell.length_b   1.000
_cell.length_c   1.000
_cell.angle_alpha   90.00
_cell.angle_beta   90.00
_cell.angle_gamma   90.00
#
_symmetry.space_group_name_H-M   'P 1'
#
loop_
_entity.id
_entity.type
_entity.pdbx_description
1 polymer ?
#
loop_
_entity_poly.entity_id
_entity_poly.type
_entity_poly.pdbx_seq_one_letter_code
_entity_poly.pdbx_strand_id
1 'polypeptide(L)'
;MIYVAGRYWGTAAQVAERLGPDVSVAMVRNWHQRDGLTAHHVGRTVYYAVNEAARIERDKRIGGRGRQRRCIASELAVVAPTRRD
;
A
#
# COMPACT_ATOMS: atom_id res chain seq x y z
N MET A 1 1.25 9.61 -10.39
CA MET A 1 1.57 8.21 -10.75
C MET A 1 1.78 8.13 -12.24
N ILE A 2 2.54 7.15 -12.71
CA ILE A 2 2.77 6.87 -14.13
C ILE A 2 2.50 5.38 -14.42
N TYR A 3 2.08 5.06 -15.63
CA TYR A 3 1.90 3.69 -16.09
C TYR A 3 2.94 3.40 -17.18
N VAL A 4 3.82 2.44 -16.92
CA VAL A 4 4.96 2.11 -17.81
C VAL A 4 5.12 0.59 -17.85
N ALA A 5 5.24 0.05 -19.06
CA ALA A 5 5.45 -1.39 -19.31
C ALA A 5 4.48 -2.30 -18.54
N GLY A 6 3.19 -1.97 -18.55
CA GLY A 6 2.16 -2.79 -17.90
C GLY A 6 2.04 -2.58 -16.39
N ARG A 7 2.80 -1.66 -15.79
CA ARG A 7 2.89 -1.49 -14.34
C ARG A 7 2.62 -0.05 -13.90
N TYR A 8 1.91 0.10 -12.78
CA TYR A 8 1.74 1.39 -12.11
C TYR A 8 2.94 1.71 -11.23
N TRP A 9 3.41 2.94 -11.34
CA TRP A 9 4.50 3.50 -10.58
C TRP A 9 4.08 4.80 -9.91
N GLY A 10 4.56 5.06 -8.71
CA GLY A 10 4.26 6.29 -7.98
C GLY A 10 5.45 6.77 -7.16
N THR A 11 5.51 8.06 -6.86
CA THR A 11 6.43 8.54 -5.83
C THR A 11 6.07 7.90 -4.48
N ALA A 12 6.98 7.90 -3.51
CA ALA A 12 6.69 7.32 -2.19
C ALA A 12 5.42 7.92 -1.54
N ALA A 13 5.15 9.21 -1.75
CA ALA A 13 3.91 9.87 -1.30
C ALA A 13 2.67 9.32 -2.01
N GLN A 14 2.71 9.20 -3.33
CA GLN A 14 1.60 8.66 -4.12
C GLN A 14 1.34 7.19 -3.81
N VAL A 15 2.39 6.40 -3.56
CA VAL A 15 2.23 5.00 -3.16
C VAL A 15 1.59 4.90 -1.77
N ALA A 16 2.05 5.69 -0.79
CA ALA A 16 1.46 5.73 0.53
C ALA A 16 -0.03 6.11 0.48
N GLU A 17 -0.36 7.19 -0.22
CA GLU A 17 -1.75 7.63 -0.43
C GLU A 17 -2.60 6.52 -1.07
N ARG A 18 -2.08 5.81 -2.07
CA ARG A 18 -2.79 4.74 -2.77
C ARG A 18 -3.04 3.49 -1.92
N LEU A 19 -2.11 3.16 -1.03
CA LEU A 19 -2.18 1.98 -0.16
C LEU A 19 -3.01 2.23 1.11
N GLY A 20 -3.18 3.50 1.50
CA GLY A 20 -4.03 3.90 2.60
C GLY A 20 -3.27 4.41 3.82
N PRO A 21 -4.00 4.85 4.87
CA PRO A 21 -3.47 5.66 5.96
C PRO A 21 -2.43 4.95 6.85
N ASP A 22 -2.40 3.61 6.84
CA ASP A 22 -1.43 2.82 7.61
C ASP A 22 -0.03 2.80 6.98
N VAL A 23 0.10 3.24 5.73
CA VAL A 23 1.35 3.23 4.98
C VAL A 23 1.91 4.63 4.91
N SER A 24 3.12 4.83 5.45
CA SER A 24 3.81 6.11 5.38
C SER A 24 4.86 6.15 4.25
N VAL A 25 5.26 7.37 3.86
CA VAL A 25 6.37 7.59 2.91
C VAL A 25 7.65 6.89 3.37
N ALA A 26 7.93 6.92 4.67
CA ALA A 26 9.10 6.25 5.25
C ALA A 26 9.02 4.72 5.10
N MET A 27 7.83 4.14 5.20
CA MET A 27 7.63 2.71 4.96
C MET A 27 7.97 2.32 3.53
N VAL A 28 7.44 3.05 2.54
CA VAL A 28 7.71 2.79 1.13
C VAL A 28 9.21 2.85 0.83
N ARG A 29 9.90 3.86 1.39
CA ARG A 29 11.37 3.96 1.28
C ARG A 29 12.08 2.79 1.96
N ASN A 30 11.65 2.37 3.15
CA ASN A 30 12.24 1.24 3.86
C ASN A 30 12.05 -0.08 3.10
N TRP A 31 10.91 -0.29 2.47
CA TRP A 31 10.67 -1.47 1.64
C TRP A 31 11.63 -1.53 0.45
N HIS A 32 11.96 -0.39 -0.15
CA HIS A 32 12.99 -0.35 -1.19
C HIS A 32 14.37 -0.71 -0.63
N GLN A 33 14.73 -0.17 0.52
CA GLN A 33 16.05 -0.40 1.13
C GLN A 33 16.23 -1.81 1.71
N ARG A 34 15.17 -2.45 2.21
CA ARG A 34 15.26 -3.68 3.02
C ARG A 34 14.52 -4.87 2.44
N ASP A 35 13.43 -4.62 1.72
CA ASP A 35 12.50 -5.66 1.26
C ASP A 35 12.51 -5.82 -0.27
N GLY A 36 13.40 -5.09 -0.97
CA GLY A 36 13.64 -5.24 -2.40
C GLY A 36 12.61 -4.55 -3.30
N LEU A 37 11.80 -3.61 -2.79
CA LEU A 37 10.79 -2.92 -3.60
C LEU A 37 11.42 -2.25 -4.84
N THR A 38 10.96 -2.65 -6.03
CA THR A 38 11.46 -2.11 -7.30
C THR A 38 11.28 -0.59 -7.39
N ALA A 39 12.37 0.10 -7.75
CA ALA A 39 12.40 1.53 -8.01
C ALA A 39 12.73 1.81 -9.50
N HIS A 40 12.16 2.90 -10.02
CA HIS A 40 12.41 3.44 -11.34
C HIS A 40 12.78 4.92 -11.23
N HIS A 41 13.95 5.28 -11.73
CA HIS A 41 14.49 6.63 -11.63
C HIS A 41 14.19 7.41 -12.91
N VAL A 42 13.52 8.56 -12.77
CA VAL A 42 13.26 9.49 -13.86
C VAL A 42 13.83 10.85 -13.45
N GLY A 43 15.02 11.15 -13.96
CA GLY A 43 15.81 12.30 -13.53
C GLY A 43 16.13 12.22 -12.02
N ARG A 44 15.73 13.23 -11.26
CA ARG A 44 15.92 13.30 -9.80
C ARG A 44 14.79 12.63 -9.01
N THR A 45 13.74 12.16 -9.68
CA THR A 45 12.56 11.59 -9.03
C THR A 45 12.61 10.07 -9.04
N VAL A 46 12.34 9.47 -7.89
CA VAL A 46 12.25 8.01 -7.72
C VAL A 46 10.79 7.60 -7.66
N TYR A 47 10.42 6.66 -8.52
CA TYR A 47 9.12 6.03 -8.56
C TYR A 47 9.22 4.58 -8.10
N TYR A 48 8.22 4.10 -7.37
CA TYR A 48 8.16 2.74 -6.83
C TYR A 48 7.00 1.97 -7.44
N ALA A 49 7.20 0.66 -7.63
CA ALA A 49 6.20 -0.24 -8.18
C ALA A 49 5.00 -0.41 -7.22
N VAL A 50 3.82 0.06 -7.62
CA VAL A 50 2.63 0.13 -6.75
C VAL A 50 2.14 -1.27 -6.35
N ASN A 51 2.02 -2.17 -7.33
CA ASN A 51 1.52 -3.53 -7.09
C ASN A 51 2.46 -4.36 -6.21
N GLU A 52 3.76 -4.06 -6.25
CA GLU A 52 4.76 -4.73 -5.43
C GLU A 52 4.76 -4.19 -4.00
N ALA A 53 4.65 -2.87 -3.83
CA ALA A 53 4.44 -2.26 -2.52
C ALA A 53 3.18 -2.80 -1.83
N ALA A 54 2.10 -3.03 -2.57
CA ALA A 54 0.88 -3.67 -2.05
C ALA A 54 1.12 -5.11 -1.57
N ARG A 55 1.94 -5.89 -2.27
CA ARG A 55 2.32 -7.25 -1.85
C ARG A 55 3.14 -7.21 -0.57
N ILE A 56 4.16 -6.35 -0.51
CA ILE A 56 5.00 -6.20 0.69
C ILE A 56 4.16 -5.78 1.89
N GLU A 57 3.25 -4.80 1.75
CA GLU A 57 2.35 -4.41 2.86
C GLU A 57 1.49 -5.58 3.31
N ARG A 58 0.87 -6.31 2.38
CA ARG A 58 0.07 -7.50 2.71
C ARG A 58 0.91 -8.52 3.46
N ASP A 59 2.10 -8.86 2.96
CA ASP A 59 2.98 -9.88 3.52
C ASP A 59 3.51 -9.46 4.91
N LYS A 60 3.82 -8.18 5.12
CA LYS A 60 4.19 -7.63 6.43
C LYS A 60 3.02 -7.59 7.41
N ARG A 61 1.80 -7.31 6.92
CA ARG A 61 0.57 -7.27 7.72
C ARG A 61 0.17 -8.66 8.21
N ILE A 62 0.32 -9.71 7.38
CA ILE A 62 0.03 -11.09 7.77
C ILE A 62 1.21 -11.75 8.53
N GLY A 63 2.44 -11.32 8.28
CA GLY A 63 3.66 -11.95 8.79
C GLY A 63 3.99 -11.73 10.28
N GLY A 64 3.15 -11.00 11.03
CA GLY A 64 3.13 -11.03 12.50
C GLY A 64 4.35 -10.47 13.27
N ARG A 65 5.44 -10.05 12.63
CA ARG A 65 6.55 -9.36 13.34
C ARG A 65 6.36 -7.84 13.34
N GLY A 66 5.57 -7.35 14.30
CA GLY A 66 5.41 -5.92 14.61
C GLY A 66 4.02 -5.54 15.15
N ARG A 67 3.92 -4.40 15.85
CA ARG A 67 2.66 -3.86 16.40
C ARG A 67 1.59 -3.75 15.32
N GLN A 68 0.45 -4.43 15.55
CA GLN A 68 -0.70 -4.47 14.66
C GLN A 68 -1.15 -3.03 14.32
N ARG A 69 -1.09 -2.65 13.04
CA ARG A 69 -1.56 -1.33 12.58
C ARG A 69 -3.08 -1.36 12.43
N ARG A 70 -3.75 -0.34 12.93
CA ARG A 70 -5.20 -0.24 12.90
C ARG A 70 -5.67 0.22 11.52
N CYS A 71 -6.06 -0.77 10.72
CA CYS A 71 -6.82 -0.52 9.51
C CYS A 71 -8.22 -0.04 9.88
N ILE A 72 -8.55 1.20 9.54
CA ILE A 72 -9.96 1.63 9.44
C ILE A 72 -10.46 1.09 8.10
N ALA A 73 -10.87 -0.17 8.09
CA ALA A 73 -11.71 -0.66 7.01
C ALA A 73 -13.04 0.06 7.15
N SER A 74 -13.34 0.97 6.22
CA SER A 74 -14.66 1.60 6.14
C SER A 74 -15.71 0.50 5.99
N GLU A 75 -16.52 0.40 7.02
CA GLU A 75 -17.67 -0.49 7.17
C GLU A 75 -18.73 -0.11 6.12
N LEU A 76 -18.68 -0.77 4.96
CA LEU A 76 -19.79 -0.77 4.01
C LEU A 76 -20.66 -2.01 4.27
N ALA A 77 -21.67 -1.78 5.11
CA ALA A 77 -23.04 -2.24 4.99
C ALA A 77 -23.30 -3.74 4.66
N VAL A 78 -23.77 -4.47 5.68
CA VAL A 78 -24.88 -5.41 5.49
C VAL A 78 -25.94 -5.09 6.55
N VAL A 79 -26.85 -4.18 6.21
CA VAL A 79 -28.12 -4.05 6.92
C VAL A 79 -28.96 -5.28 6.54
N ALA A 80 -29.07 -6.23 7.46
CA ALA A 80 -30.05 -7.31 7.33
C ALA A 80 -31.46 -6.73 7.56
N PRO A 81 -32.45 -6.99 6.69
CA PRO A 81 -33.82 -6.62 6.97
C PRO A 81 -34.38 -7.54 8.06
N THR A 82 -34.67 -6.99 9.23
CA THR A 82 -35.49 -7.67 10.24
C THR A 82 -36.88 -7.89 9.69
N ARG A 83 -37.24 -9.15 9.40
CA ARG A 83 -38.64 -9.57 9.26
C ARG A 83 -39.35 -9.29 10.59
N ARG A 84 -40.47 -8.59 10.50
CA ARG A 84 -41.46 -8.44 11.58
C ARG A 84 -42.52 -9.51 11.36
N ASP A 85 -42.86 -10.24 12.42
CA ASP A 85 -44.03 -11.14 12.53
C ASP A 85 -45.34 -10.46 12.09
#